data_AF-A0AAJ4XD17-F1
#
_entry.id   AF-A0AAJ4XD17-F1
#
_cell.length_a   1.000
_cell.length_b   1.000
_cell.length_c   1.000
_cell.angle_alpha   90.00
_cell.angle_beta   90.00
_cell.angle_gamma   90.00
#
_symmetry.space_group_name_H-M   'P 1'
#
loop_
_entity.id
_entity.type
_entity.pdbx_description
1 polymer ?
#
loop_
_entity_poly.entity_id
_entity_poly.type
_entity_poly.pdbx_seq_one_letter_code
_entity_poly.pdbx_strand_id
1 'polypeptide(L)'
;MKKLFYAALFFGGLFFVKPAEGQVNVSLNIGVQPSWGPVGYDYARYYYMPEFDMYYDVSNRYYTYYDGRTWVSHRTIPRRYRGRDFHRTYKVVINESRPWRNHRHYHDRYHGYSRNYSQVTIRDGGRHHHRADKRYRKMEKEHYKYHKKMDKRWKKGRHYDD
;
A
#
# COMPACT_ATOMS: atom_id res chain seq x y z
N MET A 1 39.87 -1.75 58.14
CA MET A 1 39.88 -1.45 56.69
C MET A 1 39.11 -2.51 55.88
N LYS A 2 37.84 -2.79 56.21
CA LYS A 2 37.00 -3.77 55.47
C LYS A 2 35.76 -3.12 54.82
N LYS A 3 35.56 -1.82 55.02
CA LYS A 3 34.39 -1.06 54.53
C LYS A 3 34.62 -0.41 53.16
N LEU A 4 35.86 -0.42 52.65
CA LEU A 4 36.22 0.13 51.34
C LEU A 4 36.09 -0.89 50.20
N PHE A 5 35.98 -2.19 50.53
CA PHE A 5 35.82 -3.25 49.53
C PHE A 5 34.44 -3.24 48.86
N TYR A 6 33.40 -2.78 49.57
CA TYR A 6 32.03 -2.73 49.05
C TYR A 6 31.82 -1.57 48.07
N ALA A 7 32.61 -0.51 48.15
CA ALA A 7 32.52 0.62 47.22
C ALA A 7 33.06 0.29 45.82
N ALA A 8 34.09 -0.55 45.74
CA ALA A 8 34.66 -1.01 44.47
C ALA A 8 33.74 -2.00 43.73
N LEU A 9 32.94 -2.77 44.47
CA LEU A 9 31.97 -3.72 43.91
C LEU A 9 30.72 -3.05 43.33
N PHE A 10 30.46 -1.79 43.70
CA PHE A 10 29.31 -1.03 43.19
C PHE A 10 29.63 -0.20 41.93
N PHE A 11 30.92 0.01 41.61
CA PHE A 11 31.36 0.87 40.49
C PHE A 11 31.82 0.13 39.23
N GLY A 12 31.93 -1.20 39.26
CA GLY A 12 32.52 -1.99 38.16
C GLY A 12 31.56 -2.39 37.02
N GLY A 13 30.32 -1.90 37.01
CA GLY A 13 29.24 -2.47 36.19
C GLY A 13 28.60 -1.55 35.16
N LEU A 14 29.26 -0.46 34.77
CA LEU A 14 28.72 0.44 33.74
C LEU A 14 29.60 0.38 32.50
N PHE A 15 28.94 0.32 31.33
CA PHE A 15 29.51 0.44 29.98
C PHE A 15 29.94 -0.85 29.27
N PHE A 16 29.01 -1.80 29.11
CA PHE A 16 28.92 -2.59 27.87
C PHE A 16 27.65 -2.20 27.12
N VAL A 17 27.61 -1.00 26.56
CA VAL A 17 26.60 -0.65 25.56
C VAL A 17 27.12 -1.20 24.23
N LYS A 18 26.66 -2.38 23.84
CA LYS A 18 26.86 -2.83 22.46
C LYS A 18 26.05 -1.91 21.55
N PRO A 19 26.64 -1.30 20.51
CA PRO A 19 25.84 -0.63 19.50
C PRO A 19 24.89 -1.69 18.92
N ALA A 20 23.59 -1.39 18.94
CA ALA A 20 22.62 -2.21 18.24
C ALA A 20 22.91 -2.07 16.74
N GLU A 21 23.59 -3.06 16.17
CA GLU A 21 23.68 -3.25 14.73
C GLU A 21 22.28 -3.62 14.23
N GLY A 22 21.43 -2.61 14.07
CA GLY A 22 20.14 -2.75 13.43
C GLY A 22 20.36 -3.15 11.99
N GLN A 23 20.31 -4.44 11.70
CA GLN A 23 20.25 -4.92 10.33
C GLN A 23 18.99 -4.34 9.70
N VAL A 24 19.16 -3.42 8.75
CA VAL A 24 18.04 -2.93 7.94
C VAL A 24 17.67 -4.05 6.98
N ASN A 25 16.75 -4.91 7.40
CA ASN A 25 16.20 -5.95 6.54
C ASN A 25 15.16 -5.31 5.61
N VAL A 26 15.55 -5.02 4.37
CA VAL A 26 14.61 -4.59 3.33
C VAL A 26 13.92 -5.84 2.79
N SER A 27 12.81 -6.23 3.42
CA SER A 27 11.98 -7.33 2.94
C SER A 27 11.09 -6.84 1.79
N LEU A 28 11.33 -7.33 0.58
CA LEU A 28 10.51 -7.05 -0.60
C LEU A 28 9.66 -8.28 -0.94
N ASN A 29 8.40 -8.11 -1.32
CA ASN A 29 7.55 -9.23 -1.77
C ASN A 29 6.72 -8.93 -3.03
N ILE A 30 7.21 -7.99 -3.86
CA ILE A 30 6.58 -7.55 -5.12
C ILE A 30 6.11 -8.72 -6.00
N GLY A 31 6.92 -9.76 -6.17
CA GLY A 31 6.64 -10.87 -7.08
C GLY A 31 5.62 -11.90 -6.57
N VAL A 32 5.26 -11.88 -5.28
CA VAL A 32 4.30 -12.84 -4.69
C VAL A 32 2.94 -12.21 -4.41
N GLN A 33 2.85 -10.87 -4.47
CA GLN A 33 1.60 -10.15 -4.36
C GLN A 33 0.65 -10.55 -5.49
N PRO A 34 -0.61 -10.94 -5.18
CA PRO A 34 -1.56 -11.31 -6.21
C PRO A 34 -1.88 -10.11 -7.10
N SER A 35 -2.21 -10.35 -8.36
CA SER A 35 -2.48 -9.30 -9.34
C SER A 35 -3.68 -8.40 -8.99
N TRP A 36 -4.56 -8.86 -8.10
CA TRP A 36 -5.65 -8.08 -7.52
C TRP A 36 -5.24 -7.22 -6.32
N GLY A 37 -4.01 -7.35 -5.81
CA GLY A 37 -3.49 -6.51 -4.73
C GLY A 37 -3.40 -5.02 -5.14
N PRO A 38 -3.34 -4.09 -4.17
CA PRO A 38 -3.24 -2.66 -4.45
C PRO A 38 -1.85 -2.30 -5.03
N VAL A 39 -1.81 -1.32 -5.94
CA VAL A 39 -0.54 -0.75 -6.42
C VAL A 39 0.16 0.08 -5.34
N GLY A 40 1.48 0.27 -5.48
CA GLY A 40 2.25 1.22 -4.67
C GLY A 40 2.86 0.64 -3.40
N TYR A 41 2.93 -0.70 -3.27
CA TYR A 41 3.53 -1.36 -2.12
C TYR A 41 4.60 -2.36 -2.57
N ASP A 42 5.84 -2.11 -2.14
CA ASP A 42 6.95 -3.03 -2.37
C ASP A 42 6.91 -4.25 -1.41
N TYR A 43 6.21 -4.06 -0.30
CA TYR A 43 5.93 -5.08 0.70
C TYR A 43 4.51 -4.99 1.24
N ALA A 44 3.84 -6.13 1.30
CA ALA A 44 2.58 -6.28 2.02
C ALA A 44 2.56 -7.62 2.75
N ARG A 45 2.38 -7.60 4.07
CA ARG A 45 2.22 -8.83 4.84
C ARG A 45 0.80 -9.38 4.74
N TYR A 46 -0.18 -8.54 5.03
CA TYR A 46 -1.60 -8.87 4.92
C TYR A 46 -2.34 -7.81 4.11
N TYR A 47 -3.40 -8.25 3.42
CA TYR A 47 -4.44 -7.36 2.93
C TYR A 47 -5.70 -7.52 3.78
N TYR A 48 -6.13 -6.45 4.46
CA TYR A 48 -7.47 -6.40 5.04
C TYR A 48 -8.47 -5.92 4.00
N MET A 49 -9.58 -6.64 3.87
CA MET A 49 -10.66 -6.37 2.93
C MET A 49 -11.93 -6.04 3.72
N PRO A 50 -12.25 -4.74 3.92
CA PRO A 50 -13.38 -4.33 4.75
C PRO A 50 -14.74 -4.82 4.22
N GLU A 51 -14.87 -5.03 2.91
CA GLU A 51 -16.09 -5.55 2.28
C GLU A 51 -16.47 -6.97 2.76
N PHE A 52 -15.45 -7.79 3.07
CA PHE A 52 -15.63 -9.18 3.49
C PHE A 52 -15.34 -9.42 4.96
N ASP A 53 -14.77 -8.40 5.60
CA ASP A 53 -14.23 -8.46 6.94
C ASP A 53 -13.19 -9.58 7.13
N MET A 54 -12.21 -9.59 6.23
CA MET A 54 -11.28 -10.70 6.05
C MET A 54 -9.87 -10.21 5.77
N TYR A 55 -8.88 -10.98 6.23
CA TYR A 55 -7.46 -10.76 5.98
C TYR A 55 -6.96 -11.79 4.97
N TYR A 56 -6.10 -11.38 4.04
CA TYR A 56 -5.36 -12.27 3.16
C TYR A 56 -3.88 -12.18 3.47
N ASP A 57 -3.25 -13.30 3.83
CA ASP A 57 -1.80 -13.42 3.97
C ASP A 57 -1.17 -13.51 2.58
N VAL A 58 -0.36 -12.51 2.22
CA VAL A 58 0.23 -12.39 0.89
C VAL A 58 1.21 -13.53 0.60
N SER A 59 2.05 -13.87 1.57
CA SER A 59 3.10 -14.87 1.40
C SER A 59 2.53 -16.28 1.43
N ASN A 60 1.64 -16.57 2.39
CA ASN A 60 1.13 -17.92 2.62
C ASN A 60 -0.12 -18.23 1.78
N ARG A 61 -0.79 -17.21 1.22
CA ARG A 61 -2.03 -17.32 0.44
C ARG A 61 -3.19 -17.93 1.23
N TYR A 62 -3.31 -17.54 2.49
CA TYR A 62 -4.43 -17.90 3.36
C TYR A 62 -5.35 -16.71 3.58
N TYR A 63 -6.64 -17.02 3.70
CA TYR A 63 -7.68 -16.11 4.11
C TYR A 63 -8.00 -16.35 5.58
N THR A 64 -7.94 -15.30 6.39
CA THR A 64 -8.32 -15.31 7.80
C THR A 64 -9.58 -14.49 8.01
N TYR A 65 -10.65 -15.14 8.48
CA TYR A 65 -11.96 -14.52 8.69
C TYR A 65 -12.59 -15.04 9.98
N TYR A 66 -13.55 -14.28 10.50
CA TYR A 66 -14.31 -14.69 11.67
C TYR A 66 -15.41 -15.68 11.28
N ASP A 67 -15.36 -16.88 11.85
CA ASP A 67 -16.34 -17.95 11.65
C ASP A 67 -17.12 -18.20 12.95
N GLY A 68 -18.09 -17.33 13.20
CA GLY A 68 -19.06 -17.41 14.30
C GLY A 68 -18.50 -17.18 15.71
N ARG A 69 -17.41 -17.87 16.06
CA ARG A 69 -16.79 -17.84 17.41
C ARG A 69 -15.30 -17.55 17.36
N THR A 70 -14.62 -17.92 16.27
CA THR A 70 -13.16 -17.84 16.20
C THR A 70 -12.67 -17.36 14.84
N TRP A 71 -11.45 -16.85 14.83
CA TRP A 71 -10.73 -16.56 13.61
C TRP A 71 -10.13 -17.85 13.05
N VAL A 72 -10.53 -18.19 11.83
CA VAL A 72 -10.05 -19.37 11.11
C VAL A 72 -9.25 -18.94 9.89
N SER A 73 -8.29 -19.77 9.49
CA SER A 73 -7.44 -19.52 8.32
C SER A 73 -7.57 -20.64 7.30
N HIS A 74 -8.02 -20.32 6.09
CA HIS A 74 -8.23 -21.30 5.02
C HIS A 74 -7.62 -20.82 3.69
N ARG A 75 -7.29 -21.74 2.79
CA ARG A 75 -6.86 -21.40 1.41
C ARG A 75 -8.00 -20.91 0.51
N THR A 76 -9.23 -21.04 0.97
CA THR A 76 -10.44 -20.66 0.26
C THR A 76 -11.28 -19.71 1.11
N ILE A 77 -12.00 -18.83 0.42
CA ILE A 77 -12.92 -17.89 1.06
C ILE A 77 -14.22 -18.57 1.50
N PRO A 78 -14.99 -17.98 2.43
CA PRO A 78 -16.32 -18.45 2.78
C PRO A 78 -17.22 -18.61 1.56
N ARG A 79 -18.08 -19.64 1.55
CA ARG A 79 -19.00 -19.90 0.42
C ARG A 79 -19.88 -18.70 0.08
N ARG A 80 -20.27 -17.90 1.07
CA ARG A 80 -21.05 -16.66 0.91
C ARG A 80 -20.37 -15.57 0.06
N TYR A 81 -19.05 -15.63 -0.08
CA TYR A 81 -18.27 -14.68 -0.88
C TYR A 81 -17.77 -15.28 -2.20
N ARG A 82 -18.20 -16.51 -2.53
CA ARG A 82 -17.83 -17.15 -3.80
C ARG A 82 -18.33 -16.31 -4.97
N GLY A 83 -17.48 -16.13 -5.98
CA GLY A 83 -17.79 -15.33 -7.17
C GLY A 83 -17.62 -13.82 -7.01
N ARG A 84 -17.16 -13.33 -5.85
CA ARG A 84 -16.80 -11.91 -5.69
C ARG A 84 -15.51 -11.58 -6.43
N ASP A 85 -15.48 -10.38 -7.01
CA ASP A 85 -14.34 -9.90 -7.79
C ASP A 85 -13.32 -9.18 -6.91
N PHE A 86 -12.23 -9.87 -6.62
CA PHE A 86 -11.15 -9.32 -5.81
C PHE A 86 -10.41 -8.19 -6.52
N HIS A 87 -10.53 -8.03 -7.83
CA HIS A 87 -9.94 -6.86 -8.51
C HIS A 87 -10.67 -5.54 -8.19
N ARG A 88 -11.89 -5.61 -7.66
CA ARG A 88 -12.71 -4.41 -7.39
C ARG A 88 -12.77 -4.05 -5.91
N THR A 89 -12.71 -5.03 -5.01
CA THR A 89 -12.77 -4.77 -3.57
C THR A 89 -11.62 -3.87 -3.10
N TYR A 90 -11.86 -2.99 -2.13
CA TYR A 90 -10.79 -2.23 -1.49
C TYR A 90 -9.91 -3.10 -0.59
N LYS A 91 -8.59 -2.90 -0.59
CA LYS A 91 -7.62 -3.55 0.27
C LYS A 91 -6.79 -2.55 1.04
N VAL A 92 -6.56 -2.84 2.31
CA VAL A 92 -5.63 -2.11 3.17
C VAL A 92 -4.43 -3.01 3.42
N VAL A 93 -3.22 -2.50 3.17
CA VAL A 93 -1.99 -3.21 3.53
C VAL A 93 -1.76 -3.09 5.03
N ILE A 94 -1.60 -4.23 5.70
CA ILE A 94 -1.30 -4.31 7.14
C ILE A 94 -0.05 -5.15 7.33
N ASN A 95 0.95 -4.55 8.00
CA ASN A 95 2.27 -5.15 8.22
C ASN A 95 2.52 -5.58 9.68
N GLU A 96 1.44 -5.80 10.43
CA GLU A 96 1.48 -6.31 11.79
C GLU A 96 1.24 -7.83 11.85
N SER A 97 1.73 -8.48 12.91
CA SER A 97 1.52 -9.91 13.12
C SER A 97 0.09 -10.20 13.59
N ARG A 98 -0.57 -11.17 12.94
CA ARG A 98 -1.91 -11.68 13.30
C ARG A 98 -2.93 -10.55 13.51
N PRO A 99 -3.17 -9.69 12.50
CA PRO A 99 -3.94 -8.45 12.65
C PRO A 99 -5.38 -8.65 13.13
N TRP A 100 -5.96 -9.82 12.91
CA TRP A 100 -7.26 -10.20 13.46
C TRP A 100 -7.33 -10.21 14.99
N ARG A 101 -6.20 -10.26 15.70
CA ARG A 101 -6.17 -10.09 17.16
C ARG A 101 -6.56 -8.68 17.61
N ASN A 102 -6.29 -7.69 16.77
CA ASN A 102 -6.71 -6.31 16.97
C ASN A 102 -7.78 -5.91 15.94
N HIS A 103 -8.69 -6.83 15.65
CA HIS A 103 -9.64 -6.67 14.55
C HIS A 103 -10.49 -5.40 14.66
N ARG A 104 -11.01 -5.10 15.87
CA ARG A 104 -11.85 -3.92 16.13
C ARG A 104 -11.19 -2.63 15.66
N HIS A 105 -9.90 -2.45 15.96
CA HIS A 105 -9.13 -1.27 15.53
C HIS A 105 -9.11 -1.09 14.00
N TYR A 106 -8.88 -2.18 13.26
CA TYR A 106 -8.87 -2.12 11.80
C TYR A 106 -10.26 -1.96 11.20
N HIS A 107 -11.26 -2.66 11.75
CA HIS A 107 -12.65 -2.50 11.36
C HIS A 107 -13.09 -1.06 11.52
N ASP A 108 -12.95 -0.47 12.71
CA ASP A 108 -13.41 0.88 13.00
C ASP A 108 -12.74 1.91 12.09
N ARG A 109 -11.46 1.71 11.80
CA ARG A 109 -10.70 2.60 10.90
C ARG A 109 -11.07 2.46 9.42
N TYR A 110 -11.43 1.26 8.95
CA TYR A 110 -11.50 0.98 7.51
C TYR A 110 -12.85 0.46 6.99
N HIS A 111 -13.82 0.16 7.85
CA HIS A 111 -15.15 -0.35 7.44
C HIS A 111 -15.86 0.59 6.43
N GLY A 112 -15.63 1.90 6.52
CA GLY A 112 -16.16 2.89 5.58
C GLY A 112 -15.70 2.69 4.13
N TYR A 113 -14.59 1.98 3.89
CA TYR A 113 -14.09 1.65 2.56
C TYR A 113 -14.68 0.37 1.96
N SER A 114 -15.60 -0.31 2.65
CA SER A 114 -16.25 -1.54 2.19
C SER A 114 -16.95 -1.44 0.83
N ARG A 115 -17.33 -0.21 0.42
CA ARG A 115 -17.95 0.08 -0.88
C ARG A 115 -17.06 0.94 -1.80
N ASN A 116 -15.78 1.04 -1.47
CA ASN A 116 -14.83 1.71 -2.35
C ASN A 116 -14.34 0.73 -3.42
N TYR A 117 -14.60 1.07 -4.69
CA TYR A 117 -14.18 0.28 -5.85
C TYR A 117 -13.25 1.06 -6.81
N SER A 118 -12.66 2.17 -6.35
CA SER A 118 -11.78 3.01 -7.17
C SER A 118 -10.30 2.64 -7.05
N GLN A 119 -9.95 1.74 -6.13
CA GLN A 119 -8.57 1.34 -5.90
C GLN A 119 -7.99 0.62 -7.12
N VAL A 120 -6.84 1.10 -7.59
CA VAL A 120 -6.13 0.50 -8.71
C VAL A 120 -5.36 -0.74 -8.23
N THR A 121 -5.52 -1.84 -8.96
CA THR A 121 -4.81 -3.10 -8.66
C THR A 121 -3.53 -3.22 -9.45
N ILE A 122 -2.60 -4.07 -9.00
CA ILE A 122 -1.31 -4.36 -9.66
C ILE A 122 -1.52 -4.69 -11.14
N ARG A 123 -2.53 -5.50 -11.46
CA ARG A 123 -2.92 -5.84 -12.85
C ARG A 123 -3.22 -4.61 -13.71
N ASP A 124 -3.89 -3.61 -13.15
CA ASP A 124 -4.38 -2.44 -13.87
C ASP A 124 -3.44 -1.22 -13.76
N GLY A 125 -2.47 -1.25 -12.85
CA GLY A 125 -1.51 -0.17 -12.59
C GLY A 125 -0.82 0.32 -13.86
N GLY A 126 -0.23 -0.60 -14.64
CA GLY A 126 0.43 -0.25 -15.90
C GLY A 126 -0.51 0.43 -16.91
N ARG A 127 -1.77 -0.04 -17.02
CA ARG A 127 -2.76 0.54 -17.93
C ARG A 127 -3.14 1.96 -17.52
N HIS A 128 -3.21 2.23 -16.22
CA HIS A 128 -3.52 3.55 -15.71
C HIS A 128 -2.41 4.56 -16.08
N HIS A 129 -1.14 4.19 -15.92
CA HIS A 129 0.00 5.01 -16.33
C HIS A 129 -0.01 5.29 -17.84
N HIS A 130 -0.22 4.27 -18.68
CA HIS A 130 -0.26 4.47 -20.14
C HIS A 130 -1.41 5.39 -20.59
N ARG A 131 -2.58 5.30 -19.95
CA ARG A 131 -3.71 6.18 -20.25
C ARG A 131 -3.40 7.62 -19.85
N ALA A 132 -2.74 7.84 -18.72
CA ALA A 132 -2.32 9.16 -18.27
C ALA A 132 -1.30 9.79 -19.24
N ASP A 133 -0.26 9.06 -19.65
CA ASP A 133 0.73 9.52 -20.64
C ASP A 133 0.07 9.91 -21.97
N LYS A 134 -0.82 9.04 -22.49
CA LYS A 134 -1.54 9.32 -23.74
C LYS A 134 -2.38 10.60 -23.66
N ARG A 135 -3.02 10.85 -22.51
CA ARG A 135 -3.81 12.08 -22.28
C ARG A 135 -2.92 13.31 -22.24
N TYR A 136 -1.78 13.24 -21.54
CA TYR A 136 -0.81 14.33 -21.45
C TYR A 136 -0.28 14.72 -22.83
N ARG A 137 0.20 13.74 -23.62
CA ARG A 137 0.68 13.96 -25.00
C ARG A 137 -0.40 14.56 -25.91
N LYS A 138 -1.68 14.21 -25.70
CA LYS A 138 -2.78 14.83 -26.46
C LYS A 138 -2.95 16.30 -26.09
N MET A 139 -2.94 16.65 -24.80
CA MET A 139 -3.05 18.04 -24.34
C MET A 139 -1.88 18.89 -24.83
N GLU A 140 -0.66 18.37 -24.81
CA GLU A 140 0.53 19.05 -25.32
C GLU A 140 0.41 19.37 -26.83
N LYS A 141 -0.05 18.40 -27.63
CA LYS A 141 -0.29 18.61 -29.07
C LYS A 141 -1.34 19.67 -29.35
N GLU A 142 -2.43 19.69 -28.59
CA GLU A 142 -3.48 20.71 -28.72
C GLU A 142 -2.96 22.09 -28.32
N HIS A 143 -2.16 22.18 -27.25
CA HIS A 143 -1.52 23.43 -26.84
C HIS A 143 -0.55 23.96 -27.89
N TYR A 144 0.28 23.09 -28.48
CA TYR A 144 1.18 23.45 -29.58
C TYR A 144 0.42 24.00 -30.80
N LYS A 145 -0.67 23.32 -31.22
CA LYS A 145 -1.51 23.78 -32.34
C LYS A 145 -2.13 25.15 -32.05
N TYR A 146 -2.62 25.36 -30.82
CA TYR A 146 -3.19 26.64 -30.40
C TYR A 146 -2.13 27.75 -30.47
N HIS A 147 -0.94 27.53 -29.89
CA HIS A 147 0.17 28.48 -29.96
C HIS A 147 0.55 28.82 -31.41
N LYS A 148 0.67 27.81 -32.27
CA LYS A 148 0.98 28.01 -33.69
C LYS A 148 -0.09 28.83 -34.42
N LYS A 149 -1.37 28.64 -34.08
CA LYS A 149 -2.48 29.43 -34.64
C LYS A 149 -2.43 30.88 -34.18
N MET A 150 -2.12 31.12 -32.91
CA MET A 150 -1.99 32.47 -32.35
C MET A 150 -0.78 33.21 -32.92
N ASP A 151 0.37 32.56 -33.05
CA ASP A 151 1.57 33.15 -33.69
C ASP A 151 1.27 33.60 -35.13
N LYS A 152 0.58 32.75 -35.91
CA LYS A 152 0.13 33.12 -37.27
C LYS A 152 -0.81 34.33 -37.27
N ARG A 153 -1.76 34.38 -36.34
CA ARG A 153 -2.71 35.51 -36.22
C ARG A 153 -1.99 36.80 -35.84
N TRP A 154 -1.06 36.74 -34.88
CA TRP A 154 -0.27 37.87 -34.44
C TRP A 154 0.63 38.42 -35.56
N LYS A 155 1.28 37.53 -36.32
CA LYS A 155 2.07 37.92 -37.52
C LYS A 155 1.20 38.55 -38.62
N LYS A 156 -0.04 38.09 -38.80
CA LYS A 156 -0.97 38.65 -39.78
C LYS A 156 -1.51 40.03 -39.36
N GLY A 157 -1.73 40.25 -38.06
CA GLY A 157 -2.18 41.55 -37.52
C GLY A 157 -1.16 42.66 -37.72
N ARG A 158 0.12 42.37 -37.53
CA ARG A 158 1.22 43.34 -37.74
C ARG A 158 1.39 43.83 -39.18
N HIS A 159 0.76 43.17 -40.15
CA HIS A 159 0.87 43.54 -41.57
C HIS A 159 -0.18 44.56 -42.02
N TYR A 160 -1.09 44.98 -41.13
CA TYR A 160 -2.15 45.95 -41.40
C TYR A 160 -1.90 47.33 -40.75
N ASP A 161 -0.83 47.47 -39.96
CA ASP A 161 -0.50 48.69 -39.21
C ASP A 161 0.70 49.48 -39.82
N ASP A 162 1.17 49.09 -41.01
CA ASP A 162 2.14 49.83 -41.85
C ASP A 162 1.43 50.41 -43.09
#